data_AF-A0A3B0UYL8-F1
#
_entry.id   AF-A0A3B0UYL8-F1
#
_cell.length_a   1.000
_cell.length_b   1.000
_cell.length_c   1.000
_cell.angle_alpha   90.00
_cell.angle_beta   90.00
_cell.angle_gamma   90.00
#
_symmetry.space_group_name_H-M   'P 1'
#
loop_
_entity.id
_entity.type
_entity.pdbx_description
1 polymer ?
#
loop_
_entity_poly.entity_id
_entity_poly.type
_entity_poly.pdbx_seq_one_letter_code
_entity_poly.pdbx_strand_id
1 'polypeptide(L)'
;MNVDKLRARLQPNRKKIMVSIRMPEDVIADLKQIAPLLGFSGYQPLMRAYIGQGLRVDLERLDQETEFAKLVGSLRRQGVGEDVLVTAVAEAKAEYRINPDVSKPESN
;
A
#
# COMPACT_ATOMS: atom_id res chain seq x y z
N MET A 1 -2.98 -8.39 -3.27
CA MET A 1 -4.12 -7.87 -2.48
C MET A 1 -5.18 -8.94 -2.17
N ASN A 2 -5.65 -9.04 -0.93
CA ASN A 2 -6.75 -9.95 -0.54
C ASN A 2 -8.13 -9.36 -0.97
N VAL A 3 -8.89 -10.12 -1.78
CA VAL A 3 -10.19 -9.72 -2.35
C VAL A 3 -11.23 -9.38 -1.27
N ASP A 4 -11.17 -10.04 -0.12
CA ASP A 4 -12.11 -9.82 0.99
C ASP A 4 -11.88 -8.47 1.66
N LYS A 5 -10.60 -8.06 1.79
CA LYS A 5 -10.25 -6.71 2.28
C LYS A 5 -10.73 -5.61 1.33
N LEU A 6 -10.74 -5.87 0.01
CA LEU A 6 -11.24 -4.93 -0.99
C LEU A 6 -12.76 -4.80 -0.90
N ARG A 7 -13.49 -5.92 -0.81
CA ARG A 7 -14.96 -5.93 -0.66
C ARG A 7 -15.41 -5.16 0.58
N ALA A 8 -14.74 -5.35 1.72
CA ALA A 8 -15.03 -4.61 2.95
C ALA A 8 -14.85 -3.08 2.78
N ARG A 9 -13.86 -2.65 1.97
CA ARG A 9 -13.58 -1.22 1.74
C ARG A 9 -14.58 -0.55 0.80
N LEU A 10 -15.23 -1.33 -0.08
CA LEU A 10 -16.24 -0.87 -1.04
C LEU A 10 -17.66 -0.77 -0.44
N GLN A 11 -17.86 -1.22 0.81
CA GLN A 11 -19.18 -1.13 1.45
C GLN A 11 -19.61 0.34 1.64
N PRO A 12 -20.75 0.75 1.06
CA PRO A 12 -21.18 2.15 1.08
C PRO A 12 -21.52 2.65 2.49
N ASN A 13 -22.02 1.78 3.37
CA ASN A 13 -22.44 2.10 4.74
C ASN A 13 -21.42 1.71 5.82
N ARG A 14 -20.12 1.72 5.48
CA ARG A 14 -19.07 1.45 6.47
C ARG A 14 -19.09 2.49 7.61
N LYS A 15 -18.88 2.04 8.84
CA LYS A 15 -18.79 2.91 10.03
C LYS A 15 -17.65 3.93 9.83
N LYS A 16 -17.96 5.21 10.02
CA LYS A 16 -16.99 6.30 9.97
C LYS A 16 -16.76 6.82 11.39
N ILE A 17 -15.53 7.21 11.68
CA ILE A 17 -15.15 7.87 12.93
C ILE A 17 -14.69 9.27 12.57
N MET A 18 -15.07 10.25 13.40
CA MET A 18 -14.62 11.63 13.25
C MET A 18 -13.20 11.76 13.80
N VAL A 19 -12.31 12.37 13.02
CA VAL A 19 -10.92 12.64 13.43
C VAL A 19 -10.70 14.15 13.36
N SER A 20 -10.16 14.74 14.42
CA SER A 20 -9.76 16.14 14.46
C SER A 20 -8.24 16.23 14.32
N ILE A 21 -7.77 17.00 13.33
CA ILE A 21 -6.34 17.13 13.00
C ILE A 21 -6.05 18.62 12.80
N ARG A 22 -4.96 19.13 13.39
CA ARG A 22 -4.44 20.46 13.08
C ARG A 22 -3.61 20.37 11.79
N MET A 23 -3.87 21.27 10.85
CA MET A 23 -3.13 21.37 9.60
C MET A 23 -2.65 22.81 9.37
N PRO A 24 -1.48 22.99 8.75
CA PRO A 24 -1.04 24.30 8.28
C PRO A 24 -2.07 24.93 7.33
N GLU A 25 -2.21 26.25 7.40
CA GLU A 25 -3.20 27.01 6.63
C GLU A 25 -2.93 26.97 5.12
N ASP A 26 -1.66 27.06 4.75
CA ASP A 26 -1.16 26.96 3.38
C ASP A 26 -1.53 25.61 2.74
N VAL A 27 -1.34 24.51 3.48
CA VAL A 27 -1.72 23.18 3.00
C VAL A 27 -3.24 23.08 2.74
N ILE A 28 -4.06 23.69 3.61
CA ILE A 28 -5.51 23.71 3.40
C ILE A 28 -5.87 24.57 2.19
N ALA A 29 -5.19 25.69 1.97
CA ALA A 29 -5.39 26.56 0.82
C ALA A 29 -5.07 25.81 -0.49
N ASP A 30 -3.93 25.12 -0.55
CA ASP A 30 -3.52 24.32 -1.70
C ASP A 30 -4.53 23.20 -1.99
N LEU A 31 -4.96 22.47 -0.96
CA LEU A 31 -5.96 21.41 -1.12
C LEU A 31 -7.30 21.95 -1.65
N LYS A 32 -7.71 23.15 -1.23
CA LYS A 32 -8.92 23.80 -1.75
C LYS A 32 -8.76 24.18 -3.22
N GLN A 33 -7.60 24.69 -3.61
CA GLN A 33 -7.30 25.08 -4.98
C GLN A 33 -7.30 23.87 -5.92
N ILE A 34 -6.66 22.76 -5.54
CA ILE A 34 -6.47 21.61 -6.44
C ILE A 34 -7.66 20.64 -6.44
N ALA A 35 -8.49 20.61 -5.39
CA ALA A 35 -9.65 19.71 -5.31
C ALA A 35 -10.57 19.77 -6.54
N PRO A 36 -11.07 20.94 -6.99
CA PRO A 36 -11.93 21.01 -8.17
C PRO A 36 -11.19 20.62 -9.46
N LEU A 37 -9.91 20.96 -9.57
CA LEU A 37 -9.07 20.61 -10.73
C LEU A 37 -8.90 19.09 -10.87
N LEU A 38 -8.91 18.36 -9.75
CA LEU A 38 -8.82 16.91 -9.69
C LEU A 38 -10.21 16.22 -9.66
N GLY A 39 -11.29 16.96 -9.87
CA GLY A 39 -12.66 16.40 -9.94
C GLY A 39 -13.28 16.06 -8.57
N PHE A 40 -12.73 16.57 -7.47
CA PHE A 40 -13.31 16.40 -6.14
C PHE A 40 -14.24 17.55 -5.79
N SER A 41 -15.32 17.24 -5.06
CA SER A 41 -16.28 18.24 -4.57
C SER A 41 -15.73 19.17 -3.48
N GLY A 42 -14.49 18.95 -3.03
CA GLY A 42 -13.80 19.82 -2.06
C GLY A 42 -12.55 19.17 -1.48
N TYR A 43 -11.87 19.92 -0.61
CA TYR A 43 -10.59 19.50 -0.02
C TYR A 43 -10.70 18.28 0.92
N GLN A 44 -11.82 18.13 1.64
CA GLN A 44 -11.99 16.97 2.54
C GLN A 44 -12.13 15.63 1.78
N PRO A 45 -12.95 15.53 0.71
CA PRO A 45 -12.91 14.37 -0.20
C PRO A 45 -11.51 14.07 -0.75
N LEU A 46 -10.79 15.09 -1.24
CA LEU A 46 -9.45 14.92 -1.78
C LEU A 46 -8.46 14.40 -0.73
N MET A 47 -8.46 15.01 0.46
CA MET A 47 -7.61 14.61 1.57
C MET A 47 -7.83 13.14 1.95
N ARG A 48 -9.09 12.68 2.03
CA ARG A 48 -9.40 11.26 2.28
C ARG A 48 -8.88 10.35 1.16
N ALA A 49 -8.91 10.80 -0.09
CA ALA A 49 -8.39 10.04 -1.22
C ALA A 49 -6.86 9.87 -1.13
N TYR A 50 -6.12 10.95 -0.85
CA TYR A 50 -4.66 10.90 -0.65
C TYR A 50 -4.27 9.99 0.51
N ILE A 51 -4.90 10.15 1.67
CA ILE A 51 -4.67 9.27 2.83
C ILE A 51 -4.94 7.81 2.44
N GLY A 52 -6.07 7.56 1.78
CA GLY A 52 -6.45 6.22 1.37
C GLY A 52 -5.49 5.59 0.35
N GLN A 53 -4.92 6.39 -0.56
CA GLN A 53 -3.95 5.93 -1.54
C GLN A 53 -2.61 5.60 -0.89
N GLY A 54 -2.02 6.53 -0.13
CA GLY A 54 -0.75 6.30 0.57
C GLY A 54 -0.84 5.09 1.50
N LEU A 55 -1.91 5.01 2.29
CA LEU A 55 -2.10 3.89 3.20
C LEU A 55 -2.26 2.54 2.47
N ARG A 56 -2.87 2.51 1.28
CA ARG A 56 -2.96 1.25 0.50
C ARG A 56 -1.59 0.77 0.05
N VAL A 57 -0.76 1.69 -0.46
CA VAL A 57 0.61 1.37 -0.93
C VAL A 57 1.44 0.84 0.23
N ASP A 58 1.44 1.53 1.37
CA ASP A 58 2.23 1.10 2.53
C ASP A 58 1.74 -0.22 3.11
N LEU A 59 0.42 -0.41 3.23
CA LEU A 59 -0.13 -1.67 3.73
C LEU A 59 0.22 -2.85 2.81
N GLU A 60 0.19 -2.66 1.49
CA GLU A 60 0.58 -3.71 0.54
C GLU A 60 2.06 -4.04 0.62
N ARG A 61 2.93 -3.03 0.70
CA ARG A 61 4.37 -3.20 0.90
C ARG A 61 4.67 -4.01 2.16
N LEU A 62 4.05 -3.66 3.29
CA LEU A 62 4.25 -4.35 4.56
C LEU A 62 3.70 -5.78 4.57
N ASP A 63 2.57 -6.02 3.88
CA ASP A 63 2.01 -7.37 3.70
C ASP A 63 2.99 -8.25 2.89
N GLN A 64 3.54 -7.72 1.78
CA GLN A 64 4.54 -8.41 0.96
C GLN A 64 5.82 -8.73 1.75
N GLU A 65 6.36 -7.77 2.49
CA GLU A 65 7.55 -7.96 3.34
C GLU A 65 7.31 -9.06 4.40
N THR A 66 6.12 -9.07 4.99
CA THR A 66 5.73 -10.06 6.00
C THR A 66 5.60 -11.47 5.41
N GLU A 67 4.95 -11.62 4.25
CA GLU A 67 4.81 -12.91 3.58
C GLU A 67 6.17 -13.45 3.11
N PHE A 68 7.04 -12.58 2.61
CA PHE A 68 8.40 -12.94 2.24
C PHE A 68 9.21 -13.45 3.44
N ALA A 69 9.14 -12.76 4.58
CA ALA A 69 9.80 -13.19 5.80
C ALA A 69 9.28 -14.55 6.31
N LYS A 70 7.96 -14.80 6.20
CA LYS A 70 7.36 -16.10 6.54
C LYS A 70 7.86 -17.21 5.63
N LEU A 71 7.97 -16.94 4.32
CA LEU A 71 8.49 -17.90 3.33
C LEU A 71 9.94 -18.28 3.65
N VAL A 72 10.82 -17.29 3.84
CA VAL A 72 12.23 -17.53 4.20
C VAL A 72 12.34 -18.35 5.49
N GLY A 73 11.55 -18.01 6.52
CA GLY A 73 11.51 -18.77 7.76
C GLY A 73 10.99 -20.20 7.58
N SER A 74 10.06 -20.44 6.65
CA SER A 74 9.57 -21.77 6.30
C SER A 74 10.66 -22.61 5.62
N LEU A 75 11.35 -22.04 4.63
CA LEU A 75 12.44 -22.71 3.91
C LEU A 75 13.58 -23.09 4.86
N ARG A 76 13.94 -22.20 5.79
CA ARG A 76 14.94 -22.52 6.83
C ARG A 76 14.50 -23.72 7.69
N ARG A 77 13.22 -23.80 8.09
CA ARG A 77 12.69 -24.96 8.85
C ARG A 77 12.65 -26.25 8.02
N GLN A 78 12.53 -26.14 6.70
CA GLN A 78 12.61 -27.28 5.77
C GLN A 78 14.06 -27.73 5.51
N GLY A 79 15.06 -27.08 6.12
CA GLY A 79 16.46 -27.47 6.02
C GLY A 79 17.20 -26.83 4.85
N VAL A 80 16.66 -25.79 4.23
CA VAL A 80 17.41 -25.02 3.22
C VAL A 80 18.58 -24.32 3.90
N GLY A 81 19.79 -24.50 3.34
CA GLY A 81 21.03 -23.92 3.84
C GLY A 81 20.99 -22.40 3.92
N GLU A 82 21.64 -21.84 4.94
CA GLU A 82 21.61 -20.40 5.20
C GLU A 82 22.33 -19.61 4.11
N ASP A 83 23.41 -20.15 3.56
CA ASP A 83 24.17 -19.63 2.42
C ASP A 83 23.30 -19.52 1.16
N VAL A 84 22.47 -20.53 0.89
CA VAL A 84 21.52 -20.53 -0.22
C VAL A 84 20.42 -19.49 -0.01
N LEU A 85 19.87 -19.40 1.22
CA LEU A 85 18.84 -18.42 1.54
C LEU A 85 19.34 -16.97 1.42
N VAL A 86 20.52 -16.67 1.94
CA VAL A 86 21.11 -15.32 1.85
C VAL A 86 21.33 -14.91 0.39
N THR A 87 21.87 -15.82 -0.42
CA THR A 87 22.11 -15.58 -1.86
C THR A 87 20.80 -15.34 -2.61
N ALA A 88 19.82 -16.23 -2.45
CA ALA A 88 18.52 -16.11 -3.12
C ALA A 88 17.75 -14.84 -2.70
N VAL A 89 17.81 -14.45 -1.42
CA VAL A 89 17.18 -13.21 -0.95
C VAL A 89 17.87 -11.98 -1.54
N ALA A 90 19.19 -11.99 -1.67
CA ALA A 90 19.94 -10.88 -2.26
C ALA A 90 19.61 -10.71 -3.75
N GLU A 91 19.53 -11.81 -4.49
CA GLU A 91 19.14 -11.84 -5.90
C GLU A 91 17.70 -11.33 -6.09
N ALA A 92 16.75 -11.85 -5.32
CA ALA A 92 15.34 -11.44 -5.40
C ALA A 92 15.14 -9.94 -5.11
N LYS A 93 15.91 -9.37 -4.18
CA LYS A 93 15.87 -7.92 -3.88
C LYS A 93 16.49 -7.08 -4.98
N ALA A 94 17.51 -7.58 -5.67
CA ALA A 94 18.14 -6.88 -6.79
C ALA A 94 17.16 -6.74 -7.97
N GLU A 95 16.40 -7.79 -8.27
CA GLU A 95 15.36 -7.78 -9.32
C GLU A 95 14.20 -6.83 -8.99
N TYR A 96 13.75 -6.78 -7.73
CA TYR A 96 12.68 -5.87 -7.30
C TYR A 96 13.06 -4.38 -7.47
N ARG A 97 14.35 -4.05 -7.38
CA ARG A 97 14.85 -2.67 -7.54
C ARG A 97 14.90 -2.22 -9.02
N ILE A 98 14.87 -3.17 -9.96
CA ILE A 98 14.91 -2.91 -11.40
C ILE A 98 13.49 -2.72 -11.96
N ASN A 99 12.47 -3.37 -11.39
CA ASN A 99 11.08 -3.30 -11.86
C ASN A 99 10.09 -3.04 -10.70
N PRO A 100 9.75 -1.78 -10.40
CA PRO A 100 8.75 -1.47 -9.37
C PRO A 100 7.30 -1.74 -9.79
N ASP A 101 7.03 -2.11 -11.05
CA ASP A 101 5.68 -2.32 -11.62
C ASP A 101 5.37 -3.80 -11.91
N VAL A 102 5.48 -4.68 -10.91
CA VAL A 102 5.03 -6.09 -11.00
C VAL A 102 3.60 -6.27 -10.45
N SER A 103 2.88 -5.15 -10.20
CA SER A 103 1.54 -5.14 -9.63
C SER A 103 0.40 -5.12 -10.66
N LYS A 104 0.67 -5.42 -11.94
CA LYS A 104 -0.38 -5.64 -12.94
C LYS A 104 -0.70 -7.13 -13.04
N PRO A 105 -1.93 -7.57 -12.68
CA PRO A 105 -2.38 -8.88 -13.10
C PRO A 105 -2.50 -8.86 -14.62
N GLU A 106 -1.81 -9.79 -15.28
CA GLU A 106 -2.00 -10.05 -16.70
C GLU A 106 -3.48 -10.28 -16.97
N SER A 107 -4.02 -9.46 -17.88
CA SER A 107 -5.39 -9.53 -18.33
C SER A 107 -5.46 -10.71 -19.29
N ASN A 108 -6.16 -11.77 -18.90
CA ASN A 108 -6.61 -12.83 -19.81
C ASN A 108 -8.13 -12.68 -19.98
#